data_AF-A0A3L7Q6D0-F1
#
_entry.id   AF-A0A3L7Q6D0-F1
#
_cell.length_a   1.000
_cell.length_b   1.000
_cell.length_c   1.000
_cell.angle_alpha   90.00
_cell.angle_beta   90.00
_cell.angle_gamma   90.00
#
_symmetry.space_group_name_H-M   'P 1'
#
loop_
_entity.id
_entity.type
_entity.pdbx_description
1 polymer ?
#
loop_
_entity_poly.entity_id
_entity_poly.type
_entity_poly.pdbx_seq_one_letter_code
_entity_poly.pdbx_strand_id
1 'polypeptide(L)'
;MVTSTASALGRITQIIGSTFDVEFAEDHMPDIYNAVTVTAKVKGIDIHVTGEVQQHLGGGRVRCIALGTTDGMVRSMEVVNTGAPLSVPVGKETLGRVFNVLGNAIDG
;
A
#
# COMPACT_ATOMS: atom_id res chain seq x y z
N MET A 1 -6.26 -19.96 13.77
CA MET A 1 -5.87 -19.54 12.41
C MET A 1 -4.66 -18.64 12.55
N VAL A 2 -3.62 -18.88 11.76
CA VAL A 2 -2.25 -18.41 11.98
C VAL A 2 -2.16 -16.88 11.90
N THR A 3 -1.96 -16.21 13.04
CA THR A 3 -1.51 -14.83 13.12
C THR A 3 0.00 -14.78 12.87
N SER A 4 0.39 -14.59 11.61
CA SER A 4 1.78 -14.25 11.26
C SER A 4 1.93 -12.73 11.28
N THR A 5 2.42 -12.20 12.41
CA THR A 5 2.82 -10.79 12.57
C THR A 5 4.28 -10.59 12.18
N ALA A 6 4.65 -11.00 10.97
CA ALA A 6 5.87 -10.55 10.33
C ALA A 6 5.44 -9.61 9.20
N SER A 7 5.77 -8.32 9.33
CA SER A 7 5.59 -7.35 8.26
C SER A 7 6.41 -7.82 7.06
N ALA A 8 5.73 -8.40 6.08
CA ALA A 8 6.37 -8.88 4.86
C ALA A 8 6.84 -7.66 4.06
N LEU A 9 8.16 -7.52 3.93
CA LEU A 9 8.80 -6.44 3.17
C LEU A 9 8.95 -6.85 1.71
N GLY A 10 8.63 -5.92 0.82
CA GLY A 10 8.83 -6.01 -0.62
C GLY A 10 9.63 -4.83 -1.14
N ARG A 11 9.98 -4.87 -2.43
CA ARG A 11 10.68 -3.78 -3.11
C ARG A 11 10.00 -3.40 -4.42
N ILE A 12 9.90 -2.11 -4.68
CA ILE A 12 9.35 -1.61 -5.94
C ILE A 12 10.29 -1.96 -7.09
N THR A 13 9.78 -2.68 -8.08
CA THR A 13 10.51 -3.04 -9.31
C THR A 13 10.19 -2.10 -10.47
N GLN A 14 8.97 -1.57 -10.53
CA GLN A 14 8.50 -0.73 -11.61
C GLN A 14 7.38 0.22 -11.14
N ILE A 15 7.30 1.41 -11.77
CA ILE A 15 6.24 2.41 -11.54
C ILE A 15 5.78 2.91 -12.91
N ILE A 16 4.49 2.79 -13.21
CA ILE A 16 3.86 3.25 -14.46
C ILE A 16 2.55 3.95 -14.10
N GLY A 17 2.54 5.28 -14.21
CA GLY A 17 1.38 6.10 -13.83
C GLY A 17 0.97 5.81 -12.38
N SER A 18 -0.30 5.49 -12.16
CA SER A 18 -0.85 5.13 -10.85
C SER A 18 -0.62 3.66 -10.44
N THR A 19 0.06 2.87 -11.26
CA THR A 19 0.36 1.46 -10.96
C THR A 19 1.83 1.27 -10.63
N PHE A 20 2.12 0.38 -9.69
CA PHE A 20 3.49 0.01 -9.36
C PHE A 20 3.59 -1.49 -9.08
N ASP A 21 4.68 -2.09 -9.53
CA ASP A 21 4.94 -3.52 -9.34
C ASP A 21 5.94 -3.69 -8.20
N VAL A 22 5.65 -4.64 -7.30
CA VAL A 22 6.43 -4.92 -6.10
C VAL A 22 6.83 -6.37 -6.10
N GLU A 23 8.09 -6.64 -5.76
CA GLU A 23 8.61 -7.98 -5.54
C GLU A 23 8.68 -8.27 -4.04
N PHE A 24 8.04 -9.36 -3.63
CA PHE A 24 8.10 -9.92 -2.29
C PHE A 24 8.78 -11.29 -2.33
N ALA A 25 9.25 -11.78 -1.18
CA ALA A 25 9.60 -13.19 -1.05
C ALA A 25 8.35 -14.05 -1.31
N GLU A 26 8.51 -15.19 -1.97
CA GLU A 26 7.38 -16.01 -2.44
C GLU A 26 6.49 -16.52 -1.29
N ASP A 27 7.08 -16.78 -0.13
CA ASP A 27 6.41 -17.22 1.10
C ASP A 27 5.67 -16.08 1.85
N HIS A 28 5.87 -14.83 1.41
CA HIS A 28 5.36 -13.62 2.05
C HIS A 28 4.54 -12.75 1.09
N MET A 29 4.06 -13.33 -0.02
CA MET A 29 3.30 -12.61 -1.02
C MET A 29 1.94 -12.14 -0.45
N PRO A 30 1.59 -10.85 -0.60
CA PRO A 30 0.28 -10.37 -0.20
C PRO A 30 -0.84 -10.96 -1.07
N ASP A 31 -2.00 -11.21 -0.46
CA ASP A 31 -3.21 -11.57 -1.19
C ASP A 31 -3.70 -10.42 -2.08
N ILE A 32 -4.49 -10.76 -3.09
CA ILE A 32 -5.21 -9.75 -3.88
C ILE A 32 -6.15 -8.97 -2.96
N TYR A 33 -6.21 -7.66 -3.16
CA TYR A 33 -6.91 -6.65 -2.35
C TYR A 33 -6.26 -6.32 -1.02
N ASN A 34 -5.15 -6.94 -0.63
CA ASN A 34 -4.40 -6.47 0.53
C ASN A 34 -3.80 -5.09 0.27
N ALA A 35 -3.82 -4.25 1.30
CA ALA A 35 -3.16 -2.97 1.29
C ALA A 35 -1.65 -3.15 1.48
N VAL A 36 -0.88 -2.33 0.78
CA VAL A 36 0.56 -2.18 0.95
C VAL A 36 0.87 -0.71 1.20
N THR A 37 1.89 -0.43 2.00
CA THR A 37 2.30 0.94 2.31
C THR A 37 3.75 1.18 1.93
N VAL A 38 4.02 2.39 1.42
CA VAL A 38 5.34 2.87 1.08
C VAL A 38 5.58 4.12 1.91
N THR A 39 6.61 4.08 2.75
CA THR A 39 7.02 5.24 3.55
C THR A 39 8.51 5.48 3.34
N ALA A 40 8.87 6.64 2.81
CA ALA A 40 10.26 6.97 2.50
C ALA A 40 10.50 8.48 2.57
N LYS A 41 11.76 8.88 2.67
CA LYS A 41 12.18 10.28 2.56
C LYS A 41 13.21 10.40 1.44
N VAL A 42 12.86 11.12 0.38
CA VAL A 42 13.75 11.31 -0.79
C VAL A 42 14.03 12.79 -0.95
N LYS A 43 15.31 13.18 -0.82
CA LYS A 43 15.77 14.58 -0.99
C LYS A 43 14.95 15.59 -0.14
N GLY A 44 14.57 15.18 1.06
CA GLY A 44 13.77 16.02 1.98
C GLY A 44 12.26 15.96 1.77
N ILE A 45 11.76 15.27 0.74
CA ILE A 45 10.34 15.05 0.49
C ILE A 45 9.91 13.76 1.20
N ASP A 46 8.91 13.86 2.08
CA ASP A 46 8.28 12.72 2.71
C ASP A 46 7.27 12.09 1.75
N ILE A 47 7.43 10.79 1.51
CA ILE A 47 6.57 9.98 0.65
C ILE A 47 5.81 9.04 1.56
N HIS A 48 4.48 9.12 1.49
CA HIS A 48 3.58 8.20 2.16
C HIS A 48 2.46 7.81 1.20
N VAL A 49 2.54 6.60 0.66
CA VAL A 49 1.60 6.10 -0.33
C VAL A 49 1.03 4.78 0.15
N THR A 50 -0.29 4.68 0.15
CA THR A 50 -0.99 3.40 0.30
C THR A 50 -1.35 2.90 -1.10
N GLY A 51 -1.07 1.64 -1.37
CA GLY A 51 -1.53 0.94 -2.55
C GLY A 51 -2.32 -0.31 -2.22
N GLU A 52 -3.01 -0.85 -3.20
CA GLU A 52 -3.78 -2.09 -3.10
C GLU A 52 -3.30 -3.07 -4.16
N VAL A 53 -3.05 -4.32 -3.77
CA VAL A 53 -2.68 -5.39 -4.68
C VAL A 53 -3.86 -5.75 -5.59
N GLN A 54 -3.68 -5.64 -6.90
CA GLN A 54 -4.72 -6.00 -7.89
C GLN A 54 -4.47 -7.34 -8.56
N GLN A 55 -3.20 -7.72 -8.71
CA GLN A 55 -2.86 -8.88 -9.51
C GLN A 55 -1.51 -9.48 -9.08
N HIS A 56 -1.41 -10.80 -9.11
CA HIS A 56 -0.13 -11.52 -9.05
C HIS A 56 0.45 -11.68 -10.46
N LEU A 57 1.71 -11.28 -10.64
CA LEU A 57 2.43 -11.32 -11.93
C LEU A 57 3.34 -12.55 -12.05
N GLY A 58 3.50 -13.33 -10.98
CA GLY A 58 4.38 -14.49 -10.90
C GLY A 58 5.83 -14.15 -10.53
N GLY A 59 6.53 -15.14 -9.96
CA GLY A 59 7.92 -15.01 -9.49
C GLY A 59 8.06 -13.96 -8.40
N GLY A 60 7.27 -14.06 -7.33
CA GLY A 60 7.31 -13.10 -6.22
C GLY A 60 6.68 -11.72 -6.48
N ARG A 61 6.23 -11.42 -7.71
CA ARG A 61 5.79 -10.07 -8.10
C ARG A 61 4.29 -9.88 -8.06
N VAL A 62 3.88 -8.71 -7.59
CA VAL A 62 2.49 -8.25 -7.56
C VAL A 62 2.35 -6.86 -8.19
N ARG A 63 1.22 -6.60 -8.84
CA ARG A 63 0.85 -5.28 -9.34
C ARG A 63 -0.09 -4.61 -8.35
N CYS A 64 0.28 -3.40 -7.94
CA CYS A 64 -0.50 -2.57 -7.05
C CYS A 64 -1.04 -1.33 -7.77
N ILE A 65 -2.20 -0.85 -7.35
CA ILE A 65 -2.71 0.49 -7.68
C ILE A 65 -2.42 1.40 -6.49
N ALA A 66 -1.84 2.58 -6.74
CA ALA A 66 -1.67 3.61 -5.73
C ALA A 66 -2.99 4.34 -5.47
N LEU A 67 -3.35 4.50 -4.20
CA LEU A 67 -4.51 5.27 -3.73
C LEU A 67 -4.13 6.73 -3.39
N GLY A 68 -2.99 7.18 -3.92
CA GLY A 68 -2.43 8.52 -3.79
C GLY A 68 -1.49 8.83 -4.94
N THR A 69 -0.77 9.95 -4.87
CA THR A 69 0.24 10.29 -5.89
C THR A 69 1.45 9.37 -5.80
N THR A 70 1.96 8.95 -6.95
CA THR A 70 3.22 8.21 -7.07
C THR A 70 4.43 9.13 -7.29
N ASP A 71 4.24 10.44 -7.25
CA ASP A 71 5.31 11.40 -7.48
C ASP A 71 6.43 11.24 -6.47
N GLY A 72 7.66 11.21 -6.97
CA GLY A 72 8.86 11.01 -6.15
C GLY A 72 9.10 9.56 -5.71
N MET A 73 8.18 8.63 -5.95
CA MET A 73 8.45 7.20 -5.76
C MET A 73 9.56 6.74 -6.69
N VAL A 74 10.45 5.89 -6.20
CA VAL A 74 11.55 5.32 -6.98
C VAL A 74 11.63 3.81 -6.77
N ARG A 75 12.23 3.14 -7.75
CA ARG A 75 12.54 1.71 -7.66
C ARG A 75 13.41 1.41 -6.45
N SER A 76 13.34 0.18 -5.97
CA SER A 76 14.02 -0.31 -4.75
C SER A 76 13.52 0.30 -3.43
N MET A 77 12.51 1.19 -3.45
CA MET A 77 11.82 1.58 -2.22
C MET A 77 11.20 0.36 -1.55
N GLU A 78 11.25 0.37 -0.23
CA GLU A 78 10.64 -0.65 0.62
C GLU A 78 9.13 -0.49 0.62
N VAL A 79 8.44 -1.63 0.53
CA VAL A 79 6.99 -1.74 0.57
C VAL A 79 6.61 -2.68 1.70
N VAL A 80 5.71 -2.24 2.55
CA VAL A 80 5.21 -3.01 3.68
C VAL A 80 3.87 -3.62 3.31
N ASN A 81 3.76 -4.95 3.38
CA ASN A 81 2.46 -5.62 3.35
C ASN A 81 1.74 -5.42 4.69
N THR A 82 0.52 -4.90 4.66
CA THR A 82 -0.30 -4.72 5.86
C THR A 82 -0.97 -6.01 6.34
N GLY A 83 -1.02 -7.03 5.48
CA GLY A 83 -1.61 -8.35 5.76
C GLY A 83 -3.14 -8.38 5.66
N ALA A 84 -3.79 -7.27 5.33
CA ALA A 84 -5.24 -7.19 5.21
C ALA A 84 -5.65 -6.15 4.15
N PRO A 85 -6.90 -6.18 3.69
CA PRO A 85 -7.44 -5.10 2.86
C PRO A 85 -7.46 -3.75 3.56
N LEU A 86 -7.52 -2.68 2.76
CA LEU A 86 -7.70 -1.32 3.28
C LEU A 86 -8.96 -1.27 4.17
N SER A 87 -8.80 -0.73 5.37
CA SER A 87 -9.87 -0.61 6.36
C SER A 87 -10.17 0.86 6.62
N VAL A 88 -11.46 1.20 6.67
CA VAL A 88 -11.96 2.57 6.87
C VAL A 88 -12.88 2.63 8.09
N PRO A 89 -13.00 3.77 8.78
CA PRO A 89 -13.85 3.90 9.96
C PRO A 89 -15.33 3.78 9.59
N VAL A 90 -16.10 3.16 10.48
CA VAL A 90 -17.57 3.04 10.41
C VAL A 90 -18.17 3.31 11.78
N GLY A 91 -19.43 3.73 11.86
CA GLY A 91 -20.13 3.93 13.13
C GLY A 91 -20.93 5.22 13.18
N LYS A 92 -21.39 5.60 14.37
CA LYS A 92 -22.08 6.90 14.55
C LYS A 92 -21.08 8.06 14.55
N GLU A 93 -19.84 7.77 14.92
CA GLU A 93 -18.70 8.68 14.98
C GLU A 93 -18.32 9.23 13.60
N THR A 94 -18.74 8.56 12.52
CA THR A 94 -18.50 9.02 11.15
C THR A 94 -19.56 10.00 10.65
N LEU A 95 -20.67 10.19 11.38
CA LEU A 95 -21.75 11.09 10.97
C LEU A 95 -21.30 12.55 11.01
N GLY A 96 -21.55 13.27 9.91
CA GLY A 96 -21.16 14.68 9.76
C GLY A 96 -19.67 14.89 9.48
N ARG A 97 -18.88 13.82 9.33
CA ARG A 97 -17.46 13.88 8.98
C ARG A 97 -17.25 13.74 7.48
N VAL A 98 -16.14 14.28 6.98
CA VAL A 98 -15.67 14.07 5.60
C VAL A 98 -14.37 13.29 5.62
N PHE A 99 -14.32 12.17 4.88
CA PHE A 99 -13.16 11.29 4.79
C PHE A 99 -12.64 11.17 3.36
N ASN A 100 -11.33 10.93 3.21
CA ASN A 100 -10.75 10.51 1.95
C ASN A 100 -10.89 8.98 1.74
N VAL A 101 -10.40 8.47 0.61
CA VAL A 101 -10.48 7.04 0.25
C VAL A 101 -9.80 6.12 1.28
N LEU A 102 -8.80 6.63 2.00
CA LEU A 102 -8.08 5.88 3.03
C LEU A 102 -8.81 5.91 4.39
N GLY A 103 -9.98 6.56 4.48
CA GLY A 103 -10.70 6.71 5.73
C GLY A 103 -10.11 7.77 6.67
N ASN A 104 -9.18 8.60 6.19
CA ASN A 104 -8.63 9.72 6.96
C ASN A 104 -9.56 10.91 6.85
N ALA A 105 -9.86 11.56 7.97
CA ALA A 105 -10.71 12.73 7.99
C ALA A 105 -9.99 13.94 7.35
N ILE A 106 -10.73 14.73 6.57
CA ILE A 106 -10.22 15.88 5.81
C ILE A 106 -11.04 17.15 6.06
N ASP A 107 -11.81 17.17 7.14
CA ASP A 107 -12.78 18.22 7.48
C ASP A 107 -12.23 19.37 8.35
N GLY A 108 -10.93 19.35 8.69
CA GLY A 108 -10.23 20.49 9.31
C GLY A 108 -9.78 20.23 10.74
#